data_AF-A0A7H4MYH3-F1
#
_entry.id   AF-A0A7H4MYH3-F1
#
_cell.length_a   1.000
_cell.length_b   1.000
_cell.length_c   1.000
_cell.angle_alpha   90.00
_cell.angle_beta   90.00
_cell.angle_gamma   90.00
#
_symmetry.space_group_name_H-M   'P 1'
#
loop_
_entity.id
_entity.type
_entity.pdbx_description
1 polymer ?
#
loop_
_entity_poly.entity_id
_entity_poly.type
_entity_poly.pdbx_seq_one_letter_code
_entity_poly.pdbx_strand_id
1 'polypeptide(L)'
;MHGNIFKHFVNSAEYKANFKKSPVICLSVSSKDTYHQTGNQHPVLGLEYRPEGSSLTEQYFGKMGLKVRYFMPKNSVAPLAFYFSGDLLSDYTSLELISTISTMETFQKIYRPEIYNANSAAGLCYQPDLHHQDHSLTKIVYDREERSQLAVEQGKFTEEHFIKPYKNILQQWSAHYAL
;
A
#
# COMPACT_ATOMS: atom_id res chain seq x y z
N MET A 1 -12.96 0.04 -14.18
CA MET A 1 -11.83 -0.28 -15.06
C MET A 1 -10.60 -0.79 -14.31
N HIS A 2 -9.73 0.03 -13.70
CA HIS A 2 -8.47 -0.47 -13.11
C HIS A 2 -8.65 -1.61 -12.11
N GLY A 3 -9.63 -1.52 -11.20
CA GLY A 3 -9.96 -2.63 -10.30
C GLY A 3 -10.37 -3.92 -11.01
N ASN A 4 -11.06 -3.84 -12.15
CA ASN A 4 -11.40 -5.02 -12.96
C ASN A 4 -10.16 -5.57 -13.68
N ILE A 5 -9.24 -4.71 -14.15
CA ILE A 5 -7.96 -5.15 -14.73
C ILE A 5 -7.17 -5.95 -13.71
N PHE A 6 -7.03 -5.43 -12.48
CA PHE A 6 -6.35 -6.14 -11.40
C PHE A 6 -7.01 -7.49 -11.11
N LYS A 7 -8.35 -7.52 -10.92
CA LYS A 7 -9.09 -8.74 -10.65
C LYS A 7 -8.98 -9.75 -11.80
N HIS A 8 -8.98 -9.30 -13.05
CA HIS A 8 -8.77 -10.16 -14.21
C HIS A 8 -7.37 -10.76 -14.21
N PHE A 9 -6.34 -9.94 -13.97
CA PHE A 9 -4.95 -10.38 -13.93
C PHE A 9 -4.71 -11.43 -12.83
N VAL A 10 -5.10 -11.17 -11.58
CA VAL A 10 -4.85 -12.14 -10.49
C VAL A 10 -5.64 -13.44 -10.63
N ASN A 11 -6.71 -13.45 -11.44
CA ASN A 11 -7.49 -14.65 -11.72
C ASN A 11 -7.07 -15.37 -13.02
N SER A 12 -6.15 -14.78 -13.79
CA SER A 12 -5.73 -15.30 -15.09
C SER A 12 -4.93 -16.61 -14.95
N ALA A 13 -4.88 -17.38 -16.04
CA ALA A 13 -4.12 -18.62 -16.08
C ALA A 13 -2.62 -18.34 -15.88
N GLU A 14 -2.12 -17.25 -16.47
CA GLU A 14 -0.72 -16.82 -16.38
C GLU A 14 -0.34 -16.48 -14.94
N TYR A 15 -1.19 -15.75 -14.21
CA TYR A 15 -0.92 -15.47 -12.81
C TYR A 15 -0.88 -16.76 -12.00
N LYS A 16 -1.89 -17.63 -12.15
CA LYS A 16 -1.96 -18.91 -11.42
C LYS A 16 -0.84 -19.90 -11.77
N ALA A 17 -0.29 -19.80 -12.98
CA ALA A 17 0.86 -20.60 -13.41
C ALA A 17 2.17 -20.16 -12.72
N ASN A 18 2.30 -18.86 -12.38
CA ASN A 18 3.53 -18.29 -11.81
C ASN A 18 3.44 -18.06 -10.28
N PHE A 19 2.23 -17.87 -9.75
CA PHE A 19 1.99 -17.50 -8.36
C PHE A 19 0.91 -18.39 -7.76
N LYS A 20 1.18 -18.92 -6.56
CA LYS A 20 0.25 -19.78 -5.81
C LYS A 20 -0.60 -19.02 -4.80
N LYS A 21 -0.24 -17.77 -4.51
CA LYS A 21 -0.89 -16.92 -3.50
C LYS A 21 -1.32 -15.61 -4.12
N SER A 22 -2.37 -15.02 -3.55
CA SER A 22 -2.76 -13.65 -3.86
C SER A 22 -1.69 -12.65 -3.43
N PRO A 23 -1.62 -11.48 -4.07
CA PRO A 23 -0.63 -10.48 -3.70
C PRO A 23 -1.04 -9.75 -2.41
N VAL A 24 -0.04 -9.35 -1.61
CA VAL A 24 -0.19 -8.38 -0.53
C VAL A 24 0.48 -7.08 -0.97
N ILE A 25 -0.26 -5.98 -0.88
CA ILE A 25 0.26 -4.64 -1.17
C ILE A 25 0.45 -3.92 0.15
N CYS A 26 1.69 -3.52 0.44
CA CYS A 26 2.02 -2.75 1.62
C CYS A 26 2.21 -1.29 1.24
N LEU A 27 1.65 -0.36 2.00
CA LEU A 27 1.75 1.08 1.76
C LEU A 27 1.98 1.82 3.08
N SER A 28 2.32 3.11 2.96
CA SER A 28 2.29 4.00 4.10
C SER A 28 0.85 4.25 4.57
N VAL A 29 0.69 4.49 5.87
CA VAL A 29 -0.49 5.17 6.43
C VAL A 29 -0.61 6.62 5.94
N SER A 30 -1.84 7.15 6.03
CA SER A 30 -2.23 8.49 5.62
C SER A 30 -2.05 9.47 6.78
N SER A 31 -1.48 10.66 6.53
CA SER A 31 -1.37 11.72 7.54
C SER A 31 -2.71 12.41 7.87
N LYS A 32 -3.78 12.07 7.14
CA LYS A 32 -5.12 12.65 7.37
C LYS A 32 -5.93 11.87 8.41
N ASP A 33 -5.48 10.66 8.75
CA ASP A 33 -6.23 9.73 9.59
C ASP A 33 -5.53 9.55 10.93
N THR A 34 -6.33 9.38 11.98
CA THR A 34 -5.84 9.00 13.31
C THR A 34 -6.02 7.51 13.50
N TYR A 35 -4.96 6.85 13.95
CA TYR A 35 -4.87 5.41 14.13
C TYR A 35 -4.80 5.06 15.61
N HIS A 36 -5.70 4.20 16.07
CA HIS A 36 -5.72 3.72 17.44
C HIS A 36 -5.17 2.30 17.51
N GLN A 37 -4.18 2.09 18.37
CA GLN A 37 -3.65 0.77 18.65
C GLN A 37 -4.74 -0.10 19.27
N THR A 38 -4.87 -1.31 18.76
CA THR A 38 -5.77 -2.32 19.29
C THR A 38 -5.03 -3.25 20.27
N GLY A 39 -5.75 -4.22 20.84
CA GLY A 39 -5.13 -5.27 21.65
C GLY A 39 -4.51 -6.43 20.85
N ASN A 40 -4.65 -6.44 19.52
CA ASN A 40 -4.16 -7.53 18.70
C ASN A 40 -2.67 -7.35 18.37
N GLN A 41 -1.89 -8.42 18.53
CA GLN A 41 -0.47 -8.46 18.23
C GLN A 41 -0.13 -9.71 17.42
N HIS A 42 0.36 -9.51 16.20
CA HIS A 42 0.84 -10.59 15.35
C HIS A 42 2.36 -10.74 15.51
N PRO A 43 2.92 -11.96 15.56
CA PRO A 43 4.35 -12.19 15.78
C PRO A 43 5.27 -11.51 14.74
N VAL A 44 4.78 -11.34 13.50
CA VAL A 44 5.56 -10.71 12.41
C VAL A 44 5.08 -9.29 12.09
N LEU A 45 3.77 -9.08 12.04
CA LEU A 45 3.20 -7.79 11.64
C LEU A 45 3.26 -6.79 12.80
N GLY A 46 3.37 -7.27 14.04
CA GLY A 46 3.44 -6.44 15.24
C GLY A 46 2.07 -6.00 15.73
N LEU A 47 2.00 -4.78 16.27
CA LEU A 47 0.78 -4.25 16.91
C LEU A 47 -0.21 -3.77 15.85
N GLU A 48 -1.46 -4.19 15.96
CA GLU A 48 -2.51 -3.75 15.04
C GLU A 48 -3.05 -2.38 15.44
N TYR A 49 -3.27 -1.55 14.42
CA TYR A 49 -3.91 -0.25 14.53
C TYR A 49 -5.21 -0.23 13.72
N ARG A 50 -6.14 0.64 14.11
CA ARG A 50 -7.39 0.86 13.38
C ARG A 50 -7.65 2.36 13.19
N PRO A 51 -7.94 2.82 11.97
CA PRO A 51 -8.36 4.19 11.74
C PRO A 51 -9.81 4.41 12.21
N GLU A 52 -10.17 5.65 12.53
CA GLU A 52 -11.53 6.02 12.91
C GLU A 52 -12.53 5.97 11.73
N GLY A 53 -12.05 6.10 10.49
CA GLY A 53 -12.86 6.14 9.29
C GLY A 53 -12.25 5.37 8.12
N SER A 54 -12.96 5.38 6.99
CA SER A 54 -12.47 4.80 5.74
C SER A 54 -11.96 5.88 4.79
N SER A 55 -10.78 5.66 4.21
CA SER A 55 -10.14 6.60 3.29
C SER A 55 -10.49 6.33 1.82
N LEU A 56 -10.27 7.33 0.96
CA LEU A 56 -10.41 7.16 -0.50
C LEU A 56 -9.48 6.06 -1.06
N THR A 57 -8.31 5.88 -0.45
CA THR A 57 -7.35 4.84 -0.81
C THR A 57 -7.94 3.45 -0.50
N GLU A 58 -8.57 3.29 0.66
CA GLU A 58 -9.28 2.05 1.00
C GLU A 58 -10.39 1.74 0.00
N GLN A 59 -11.23 2.72 -0.32
CA GLN A 59 -12.31 2.52 -1.30
C GLN A 59 -11.75 2.16 -2.68
N TYR A 60 -10.62 2.75 -3.08
CA TYR A 60 -9.96 2.46 -4.33
C TYR A 60 -9.45 1.01 -4.40
N PHE A 61 -8.73 0.54 -3.38
CA PHE A 61 -8.30 -0.86 -3.30
C PHE A 61 -9.47 -1.82 -3.06
N GLY A 62 -10.56 -1.37 -2.45
CA GLY A 62 -11.82 -2.10 -2.36
C GLY A 62 -12.40 -2.43 -3.75
N LYS A 63 -12.24 -1.53 -4.75
CA LYS A 63 -12.64 -1.83 -6.14
C LYS A 63 -11.82 -2.96 -6.78
N MET A 64 -10.63 -3.26 -6.23
CA MET A 64 -9.80 -4.42 -6.59
C MET A 64 -10.19 -5.70 -5.84
N GLY A 65 -11.15 -5.64 -4.91
CA GLY A 65 -11.52 -6.76 -4.05
C GLY A 65 -10.61 -6.94 -2.83
N LEU A 66 -9.78 -5.93 -2.50
CA LEU A 66 -8.85 -6.00 -1.39
C LEU A 66 -9.46 -5.37 -0.12
N LYS A 67 -9.14 -5.98 1.03
CA LYS A 67 -9.36 -5.44 2.37
C LYS A 67 -8.07 -4.80 2.86
N VAL A 68 -8.13 -3.95 3.89
CA VAL A 68 -6.96 -3.37 4.54
C VAL A 68 -6.88 -3.73 6.01
N ARG A 69 -5.67 -3.91 6.54
CA ARG A 69 -5.38 -3.88 7.96
C ARG A 69 -4.09 -3.09 8.20
N TYR A 70 -3.96 -2.51 9.39
CA TYR A 70 -2.84 -1.65 9.72
C TYR A 70 -2.03 -2.26 10.85
N PHE A 71 -0.73 -2.42 10.65
CA PHE A 71 0.13 -3.04 11.64
C PHE A 71 1.45 -2.29 11.72
N MET A 72 1.96 -2.11 12.94
CA MET A 72 3.30 -1.60 13.20
C MET A 72 4.23 -2.76 13.54
N PRO A 73 5.12 -3.18 12.62
CA PRO A 73 6.09 -4.23 12.88
C PRO A 73 7.01 -3.90 14.05
N LYS A 74 7.54 -4.94 14.68
CA LYS A 74 8.48 -4.77 15.79
C LYS A 74 9.72 -4.00 15.29
N ASN A 75 10.13 -2.99 16.05
CA ASN A 75 11.25 -2.08 15.74
C ASN A 75 10.98 -1.09 14.60
N SER A 76 9.78 -1.06 14.03
CA SER A 76 9.32 0.07 13.23
C SER A 76 8.75 1.15 14.14
N VAL A 77 8.61 2.37 13.62
CA VAL A 77 8.16 3.54 14.39
C VAL A 77 6.75 4.01 14.02
N ALA A 78 6.16 3.47 12.95
CA ALA A 78 4.82 3.80 12.50
C ALA A 78 4.12 2.58 11.87
N PRO A 79 2.79 2.51 11.92
CA PRO A 79 2.02 1.45 11.25
C PRO A 79 2.12 1.53 9.72
N LEU A 80 2.04 0.37 9.07
CA LEU A 80 1.92 0.19 7.63
C LEU A 80 0.53 -0.33 7.27
N ALA A 81 0.04 0.04 6.09
CA ALA A 81 -1.23 -0.43 5.55
C ALA A 81 -1.02 -1.67 4.68
N PHE A 82 -1.65 -2.79 5.01
CA PHE A 82 -1.59 -4.04 4.27
C PHE A 82 -2.91 -4.28 3.56
N TYR A 83 -2.89 -4.21 2.24
CA TYR A 83 -4.02 -4.54 1.37
C TYR A 83 -3.89 -5.98 0.86
N PHE A 84 -4.94 -6.77 1.03
CA PHE A 84 -4.92 -8.21 0.77
C PHE A 84 -6.30 -8.74 0.38
N SER A 85 -6.33 -9.88 -0.30
CA SER A 85 -7.50 -10.74 -0.38
C SER A 85 -7.35 -11.93 0.56
N GLY A 86 -8.46 -12.56 0.96
CA GLY A 86 -8.45 -13.68 1.92
C GLY A 86 -8.26 -13.22 3.36
N ASP A 87 -7.31 -13.86 4.06
CA ASP A 87 -6.91 -13.61 5.44
C ASP A 87 -5.40 -13.33 5.56
N LEU A 88 -5.06 -12.08 5.85
CA LEU A 88 -3.68 -11.61 6.03
C LEU A 88 -2.89 -12.40 7.09
N LEU A 89 -3.55 -12.90 8.14
CA LEU A 89 -2.86 -13.51 9.28
C LEU A 89 -2.50 -14.98 9.07
N SER A 90 -3.19 -15.66 8.14
CA SER A 90 -3.08 -17.10 7.98
C SER A 90 -2.66 -17.53 6.57
N ASP A 91 -2.96 -16.74 5.54
CA ASP A 91 -2.67 -17.10 4.15
C ASP A 91 -1.18 -16.91 3.78
N TYR A 92 -0.43 -16.13 4.58
CA TYR A 92 0.94 -15.74 4.30
C TYR A 92 1.91 -16.27 5.36
N THR A 93 3.06 -16.77 4.90
CA THR A 93 4.14 -17.22 5.77
C THR A 93 4.85 -16.02 6.39
N SER A 94 5.55 -16.27 7.51
CA SER A 94 6.38 -15.25 8.15
C SER A 94 7.40 -14.64 7.19
N LEU A 95 8.04 -15.46 6.33
CA LEU A 95 9.05 -14.96 5.40
C LEU A 95 8.48 -14.01 4.34
N GLU A 96 7.30 -14.32 3.79
CA GLU A 96 6.60 -13.46 2.84
C GLU A 96 6.28 -12.10 3.47
N LEU A 97 5.70 -12.11 4.69
CA LEU A 97 5.37 -10.89 5.41
C LEU A 97 6.62 -10.08 5.81
N ILE A 98 7.68 -10.73 6.29
CA ILE A 98 8.97 -10.07 6.58
C ILE A 98 9.51 -9.42 5.31
N SER A 99 9.53 -10.12 4.18
CA SER A 99 10.01 -9.55 2.91
C SER A 99 9.23 -8.30 2.51
N THR A 100 7.89 -8.37 2.59
CA THR A 100 7.02 -7.21 2.29
C THR A 100 7.29 -6.03 3.21
N ILE A 101 7.43 -6.28 4.52
CA ILE A 101 7.76 -5.25 5.52
C ILE A 101 9.13 -4.64 5.23
N SER A 102 10.16 -5.46 5.04
CA SER A 102 11.55 -4.99 4.86
C SER A 102 11.70 -4.09 3.64
N THR A 103 11.05 -4.43 2.52
CA THR A 103 11.05 -3.59 1.31
C THR A 103 10.35 -2.26 1.58
N MET A 104 9.13 -2.29 2.14
CA MET A 104 8.35 -1.07 2.34
C MET A 104 8.97 -0.17 3.41
N GLU A 105 9.43 -0.71 4.53
CA GLU A 105 10.05 0.06 5.61
C GLU A 105 11.32 0.76 5.13
N THR A 106 12.18 0.05 4.39
CA THR A 106 13.40 0.64 3.82
C THR A 106 13.07 1.78 2.86
N PHE A 107 12.11 1.55 1.95
CA PHE A 107 11.65 2.58 1.03
C PHE A 107 11.08 3.80 1.77
N GLN A 108 10.25 3.58 2.79
CA GLN A 108 9.60 4.66 3.53
C GLN A 108 10.56 5.44 4.43
N LYS A 109 11.61 4.82 4.98
CA LYS A 109 12.68 5.55 5.69
C LYS A 109 13.37 6.58 4.80
N ILE A 110 13.43 6.32 3.49
CA ILE A 110 13.98 7.24 2.49
C ILE A 110 12.91 8.22 1.99
N TYR A 111 11.71 7.72 1.71
CA TYR A 111 10.64 8.49 1.06
C TYR A 111 9.84 9.39 2.01
N ARG A 112 9.61 8.95 3.24
CA ARG A 112 8.85 9.63 4.32
C ARG A 112 9.55 9.45 5.67
N PRO A 113 10.80 9.93 5.82
CA PRO A 113 11.53 9.83 7.08
C PRO A 113 10.79 10.48 8.25
N GLU A 114 9.97 11.50 7.99
CA GLU A 114 9.16 12.22 8.99
C GLU A 114 8.20 11.27 9.73
N ILE A 115 7.80 10.17 9.07
CA ILE A 115 6.89 9.15 9.61
C ILE A 115 7.67 7.87 10.00
N TYR A 116 8.52 7.34 9.11
CA TYR A 116 9.10 6.00 9.26
C TYR A 116 10.56 5.97 9.71
N ASN A 117 11.18 7.14 9.84
CA ASN A 117 12.49 7.31 10.46
C ASN A 117 12.45 8.35 11.59
N ALA A 118 11.27 8.54 12.19
CA ALA A 118 11.06 9.33 13.39
C ALA A 118 11.82 8.72 14.58
N ASN A 119 12.27 9.55 15.51
CA ASN A 119 13.01 9.08 16.68
C ASN A 119 12.10 8.61 17.83
N SER A 120 10.77 8.75 17.64
CA SER A 120 9.74 8.23 18.55
C SER A 120 8.81 7.28 17.81
N ALA A 121 8.41 6.20 18.49
CA ALA A 121 7.46 5.23 17.96
C ALA A 121 6.01 5.70 18.18
N ALA A 122 5.12 5.30 17.27
CA ALA A 122 3.68 5.50 17.39
C ALA A 122 3.16 4.96 18.73
N GLY A 123 2.41 5.80 19.45
CA GLY A 123 1.77 5.43 20.72
C GLY A 123 0.43 4.72 20.52
N LEU A 124 -0.39 4.70 21.56
CA LEU A 124 -1.76 4.14 21.54
C LEU A 124 -2.69 4.86 20.56
N CYS A 125 -2.47 6.16 20.36
CA CYS A 125 -3.15 6.98 19.36
C CYS A 125 -2.07 7.68 18.55
N TYR A 126 -2.14 7.55 17.22
CA TYR A 126 -1.09 8.02 16.32
C TYR A 126 -1.70 8.66 15.07
N GLN A 127 -1.33 9.91 14.81
CA GLN A 127 -1.59 10.59 13.55
C GLN A 127 -0.22 10.89 12.89
N PRO A 128 0.06 10.36 11.69
CA PRO A 128 1.30 10.65 11.00
C PRO A 128 1.40 12.13 10.64
N ASP A 129 2.58 12.73 10.79
CA ASP A 129 2.83 14.13 10.47
C ASP A 129 4.01 14.26 9.48
N LEU A 130 3.75 14.91 8.34
CA LEU A 130 4.75 15.16 7.30
C LEU A 130 5.67 16.34 7.64
N HIS A 131 5.41 17.05 8.74
CA HIS A 131 6.22 18.16 9.24
C HIS A 131 6.94 17.83 10.55
N HIS A 132 6.86 16.57 11.01
CA HIS A 132 7.51 16.13 12.23
C HIS A 132 9.02 16.33 12.14
N GLN A 133 9.59 17.16 13.03
CA GLN A 133 11.00 17.54 12.98
C GLN A 133 11.93 16.53 13.63
N ASP A 134 11.42 15.71 14.56
CA ASP A 134 12.23 14.73 15.31
C ASP A 134 12.36 13.42 14.53
N HIS A 135 13.10 13.47 13.42
CA HIS A 135 13.41 12.32 12.60
C HIS A 135 14.86 12.34 12.12
N SER A 136 15.35 11.17 11.73
CA SER A 136 16.67 11.00 11.15
C SER A 136 16.58 10.98 9.62
N LEU A 137 17.54 11.57 8.92
CA LEU A 137 17.66 11.45 7.47
C LEU A 137 18.63 10.33 7.11
N THR A 138 18.34 9.63 6.01
CA THR A 138 19.30 8.68 5.43
C THR A 138 20.34 9.42 4.57
N LYS A 139 21.43 8.73 4.21
CA LYS A 139 22.41 9.26 3.23
C LYS A 139 21.91 9.16 1.78
N ILE A 140 20.71 8.63 1.55
CA ILE A 140 20.10 8.46 0.23
C ILE A 140 19.15 9.62 0.00
N VAL A 141 19.38 10.37 -1.07
CA VAL A 141 18.50 11.44 -1.50
C VAL A 141 17.43 10.87 -2.42
N TYR A 142 16.16 11.14 -2.10
CA TYR A 142 15.03 10.82 -2.98
C TYR A 142 14.62 12.07 -3.73
N ASP A 143 14.87 12.10 -5.04
CA ASP A 143 14.49 13.23 -5.88
C ASP A 143 12.96 13.29 -6.06
N ARG A 144 12.32 14.15 -5.26
CA ARG A 144 10.87 14.34 -5.31
C ARG A 144 10.44 15.16 -6.53
N GLU A 145 11.31 15.98 -7.09
CA GLU A 145 11.02 16.80 -8.28
C GLU A 145 11.00 15.91 -9.52
N GLU A 146 12.07 15.13 -9.73
CA GLU A 146 12.16 14.17 -10.84
C GLU A 146 11.00 13.17 -10.77
N ARG A 147 10.73 12.59 -9.58
CA ARG A 147 9.56 11.70 -9.42
C ARG A 147 8.26 12.35 -9.86
N SER A 148 8.07 13.63 -9.55
CA SER A 148 6.85 14.36 -9.91
C SER A 148 6.75 14.61 -11.41
N GLN A 149 7.88 14.95 -12.06
CA GLN A 149 7.95 15.08 -13.52
C GLN A 149 7.64 13.74 -14.20
N LEU A 150 8.31 12.66 -13.79
CA LEU A 150 8.09 11.31 -14.32
C LEU A 150 6.65 10.84 -14.13
N ALA A 151 6.01 11.15 -12.99
CA ALA A 151 4.61 10.80 -12.77
C ALA A 151 3.67 11.51 -13.78
N VAL A 152 3.94 12.77 -14.10
CA VAL A 152 3.18 13.52 -15.12
C VAL A 152 3.42 12.95 -16.51
N GLU A 153 4.67 12.65 -16.85
CA GLU A 153 5.02 12.06 -18.15
C GLU A 153 4.39 10.68 -18.34
N GLN A 154 4.47 9.81 -17.33
CA GLN A 154 3.80 8.50 -17.34
C GLN A 154 2.29 8.63 -17.50
N GLY A 155 1.68 9.62 -16.84
CA GLY A 155 0.26 9.94 -16.98
C GLY A 155 -0.10 10.32 -18.42
N LYS A 156 0.65 11.24 -19.02
CA LYS A 156 0.45 11.68 -20.42
C LYS A 156 0.67 10.55 -21.41
N PHE A 157 1.76 9.79 -21.25
CA PHE A 157 2.08 8.64 -22.10
C PHE A 157 0.96 7.59 -22.06
N THR A 158 0.49 7.26 -20.84
CA THR A 158 -0.63 6.32 -20.66
C THR A 158 -1.91 6.88 -21.28
N GLU A 159 -2.17 8.18 -21.13
CA GLU A 159 -3.34 8.81 -21.74
C GLU A 159 -3.31 8.73 -23.26
N GLU A 160 -2.18 9.08 -23.89
CA GLU A 160 -2.03 9.16 -25.34
C GLU A 160 -1.95 7.80 -26.02
N HIS A 161 -1.22 6.86 -25.45
CA HIS A 161 -0.93 5.58 -26.11
C HIS A 161 -1.83 4.43 -25.65
N PHE A 162 -2.50 4.55 -24.49
CA PHE A 162 -3.34 3.48 -23.96
C PHE A 162 -4.79 3.91 -23.75
N ILE A 163 -5.05 5.01 -23.05
CA ILE A 163 -6.43 5.41 -22.73
C ILE A 163 -7.14 5.95 -23.97
N LYS A 164 -6.62 6.96 -24.66
CA LYS A 164 -7.29 7.58 -25.82
C LYS A 164 -7.56 6.57 -26.96
N PRO A 165 -6.60 5.75 -27.40
CA PRO A 165 -6.82 4.85 -28.54
C PRO A 165 -7.81 3.73 -28.21
N TYR A 166 -7.84 3.26 -26.96
CA TYR A 166 -8.62 2.09 -26.56
C TYR A 166 -9.78 2.41 -25.62
N LYS A 167 -10.11 3.69 -25.39
CA LYS A 167 -11.10 4.13 -24.39
C LYS A 167 -12.41 3.37 -24.47
N ASN A 168 -13.01 3.32 -25.67
CA ASN A 168 -14.30 2.69 -25.88
C ASN A 168 -14.24 1.18 -25.64
N ILE A 169 -13.16 0.52 -26.10
CA ILE A 169 -12.93 -0.91 -25.90
C ILE A 169 -12.77 -1.22 -24.41
N LEU A 170 -11.94 -0.44 -23.70
CA LEU A 170 -11.71 -0.60 -22.26
C LEU A 170 -12.99 -0.36 -21.44
N GLN A 171 -13.81 0.62 -21.84
CA GLN A 171 -15.10 0.88 -21.20
C GLN A 171 -16.09 -0.27 -21.42
N GLN A 172 -16.24 -0.74 -22.66
CA GLN A 172 -17.10 -1.89 -22.96
C GLN A 172 -16.63 -3.15 -22.24
N TRP A 173 -15.34 -3.46 -22.29
CA TRP A 173 -14.76 -4.58 -21.56
C TRP A 173 -15.01 -4.46 -20.06
N SER A 174 -14.77 -3.28 -19.48
CA SER A 174 -14.98 -3.07 -18.03
C SER A 174 -16.45 -3.15 -17.63
N ALA A 175 -17.40 -2.86 -18.52
CA ALA A 175 -18.85 -2.93 -18.25
C ALA A 175 -19.38 -4.36 -18.32
N HIS A 176 -18.82 -5.20 -19.20
CA HIS A 176 -19.18 -6.62 -19.34
C HIS A 176 -18.30 -7.55 -18.49
N TYR A 177 -17.44 -6.97 -17.64
CA TYR A 177 -16.55 -7.75 -16.79
C TYR A 177 -17.36 -8.58 -15.79
N ALA A 178 -17.32 -9.89 -15.96
CA ALA A 178 -17.76 -10.89 -14.99
C ALA A 178 -16.53 -11.66 -14.48
N LEU A 179 -16.58 -12.04 -13.20
CA LEU A 179 -15.56 -12.86 -12.53
C LEU A 179 -15.88 -14.34 -12.68
#